data_AF-A0A3S0CB40-F1
#
_entry.id   AF-A0A3S0CB40-F1
#
_cell.length_a   1.000
_cell.length_b   1.000
_cell.length_c   1.000
_cell.angle_alpha   90.00
_cell.angle_beta   90.00
_cell.angle_gamma   90.00
#
_symmetry.space_group_name_H-M   'P 1'
#
loop_
_entity.id
_entity.type
_entity.pdbx_description
1 polymer ?
#
loop_
_entity_poly.entity_id
_entity_poly.type
_entity_poly.pdbx_seq_one_letter_code
_entity_poly.pdbx_strand_id
1 'polypeptide(L)'
;MIESNRKFTIGKLEIRKFTISDYLYLLGFSISVSYYLYAVTYNTEKNFILSFFISWFVGFQTISSPFGLRFRNIYFSLIWLFFSSIFLIENNWLGYIPISTFILYHVMRIIFWKKYNKEFIPYQTGRGSMFRHKSFFEGRSGGLKDKKFTKILLFAGILIILFCFIQMIRAKTS
;
A
#
# COMPACT_ATOMS: atom_id res chain seq x y z
N MET A 1 30.99 10.18 -3.23
CA MET A 1 29.74 9.75 -2.57
C MET A 1 29.01 10.99 -2.13
N ILE A 2 27.81 11.26 -2.65
CA ILE A 2 26.99 12.37 -2.16
C ILE A 2 26.21 11.82 -0.96
N GLU A 3 26.68 12.12 0.25
CA GLU A 3 25.89 11.92 1.45
C GLU A 3 24.67 12.83 1.38
N SER A 4 23.53 12.26 0.98
CA SER A 4 22.26 12.92 1.18
C SER A 4 22.07 13.07 2.70
N ASN A 5 21.95 14.30 3.19
CA ASN A 5 21.55 14.65 4.56
C ASN A 5 20.20 14.00 4.92
N ARG A 6 20.19 12.72 5.32
CA ARG A 6 18.98 12.00 5.73
C ARG A 6 18.77 12.18 7.22
N LYS A 7 17.67 12.83 7.61
CA LYS A 7 17.18 12.81 8.98
C LYS A 7 16.13 11.70 9.10
N PHE A 8 16.58 10.49 9.45
CA PHE A 8 15.69 9.43 9.91
C PHE A 8 15.29 9.74 11.35
N THR A 9 14.01 9.64 11.68
CA THR A 9 13.52 9.99 13.02
C THR A 9 12.93 8.79 13.75
N ILE A 10 11.80 8.26 13.27
CA ILE A 10 11.01 7.25 13.98
C ILE A 10 10.71 6.08 13.05
N GLY A 11 10.93 4.84 13.50
CA GLY A 11 10.68 3.63 12.69
C GLY A 11 11.49 3.57 11.39
N LYS A 12 12.63 4.26 11.34
CA LYS A 12 13.46 4.45 10.13
C LYS A 12 12.66 5.05 8.96
N LEU A 13 11.60 5.81 9.23
CA LEU A 13 10.94 6.62 8.23
C LEU A 13 11.78 7.87 7.95
N GLU A 14 11.77 8.27 6.69
CA GLU A 14 12.47 9.44 6.18
C GLU A 14 11.58 10.67 6.33
N ILE A 15 12.14 11.75 6.87
CA ILE A 15 11.57 13.08 6.77
C ILE A 15 12.10 13.69 5.47
N ARG A 16 11.29 13.69 4.42
CA ARG A 16 11.64 14.30 3.13
C ARG A 16 10.47 15.10 2.56
N LYS A 17 10.79 16.12 1.77
CA LYS A 17 9.79 16.84 0.97
C LYS A 17 9.14 15.89 -0.04
N PHE A 18 7.87 16.12 -0.33
CA PHE A 18 7.17 15.40 -1.37
C PHE A 18 7.72 15.76 -2.75
N THR A 19 7.82 14.74 -3.60
CA THR A 19 8.06 14.91 -5.03
C THR A 19 6.73 15.11 -5.74
N ILE A 20 6.74 15.66 -6.97
CA ILE A 20 5.53 15.81 -7.80
C ILE A 20 4.74 14.51 -7.88
N SER A 21 5.44 13.38 -8.06
CA SER A 21 4.77 12.09 -8.11
C SER A 21 4.06 11.74 -6.79
N ASP A 22 4.62 12.09 -5.62
CA ASP A 22 3.96 11.83 -4.33
C ASP A 22 2.62 12.56 -4.25
N TYR A 23 2.59 13.83 -4.68
CA TYR A 23 1.35 14.60 -4.78
C TYR A 23 0.34 13.96 -5.72
N LEU A 24 0.76 13.51 -6.91
CA LEU A 24 -0.16 12.87 -7.88
C LEU A 24 -0.83 11.62 -7.31
N TYR A 25 -0.08 10.79 -6.58
CA TYR A 25 -0.65 9.59 -5.97
C TYR A 25 -1.57 9.90 -4.78
N LEU A 26 -1.21 10.87 -3.94
CA LEU A 26 -2.09 11.31 -2.84
C LEU A 26 -3.36 11.97 -3.37
N LEU A 27 -3.26 12.74 -4.47
CA LEU A 27 -4.40 13.32 -5.16
C LEU A 27 -5.31 12.24 -5.74
N GLY A 28 -4.74 11.25 -6.44
CA GLY A 28 -5.50 10.11 -6.96
C GLY A 28 -6.22 9.34 -5.85
N PHE A 29 -5.53 9.09 -4.73
CA PHE A 29 -6.14 8.40 -3.59
C PHE A 29 -7.25 9.25 -2.92
N SER A 30 -7.02 10.56 -2.76
CA SER A 30 -8.03 11.52 -2.29
C SER A 30 -9.29 11.51 -3.16
N ILE A 31 -9.14 11.50 -4.49
CA ILE A 31 -10.27 11.40 -5.43
C ILE A 31 -11.01 10.06 -5.23
N SER A 32 -10.27 8.95 -5.10
CA SER A 32 -10.88 7.63 -4.84
C SER A 32 -11.67 7.60 -3.52
N VAL A 33 -11.12 8.17 -2.45
CA VAL A 33 -11.80 8.30 -1.15
C VAL A 33 -13.05 9.17 -1.27
N SER A 34 -12.94 10.32 -1.94
CA SER A 34 -14.06 11.25 -2.12
C SER A 34 -15.19 10.60 -2.92
N TYR A 35 -14.84 9.86 -3.97
CA TYR A 35 -15.81 9.14 -4.78
C TYR A 35 -16.45 7.96 -4.02
N TYR A 36 -15.67 7.25 -3.21
CA TYR A 36 -16.17 6.24 -2.29
C TYR A 36 -17.21 6.82 -1.32
N LEU A 37 -16.88 7.91 -0.63
CA LEU A 37 -17.80 8.58 0.31
C LEU A 37 -19.09 9.07 -0.39
N TYR A 38 -18.95 9.65 -1.59
CA TYR A 38 -20.09 10.06 -2.40
C TYR A 38 -20.99 8.86 -2.75
N ALA A 39 -20.40 7.74 -3.19
CA ALA A 39 -21.17 6.56 -3.56
C ALA A 39 -21.88 5.90 -2.38
N VAL A 40 -21.22 5.82 -1.23
CA VAL A 40 -21.82 5.32 0.03
C VAL A 40 -22.99 6.20 0.46
N THR A 41 -22.87 7.52 0.30
CA THR A 41 -23.91 8.47 0.75
C THR A 41 -25.12 8.52 -0.19
N TYR A 42 -24.91 8.45 -1.51
CA TYR A 42 -25.95 8.76 -2.51
C TYR A 42 -26.33 7.61 -3.45
N ASN A 43 -25.58 6.51 -3.51
CA ASN A 43 -25.79 5.42 -4.48
C ASN A 43 -25.68 4.03 -3.83
N THR A 44 -26.52 3.75 -2.83
CA THR A 44 -26.47 2.56 -1.97
C THR A 44 -26.52 1.23 -2.75
N GLU A 45 -27.26 1.15 -3.85
CA GLU A 45 -27.41 -0.11 -4.63
C GLU A 45 -26.18 -0.48 -5.47
N LYS A 46 -25.42 0.50 -5.99
CA LYS A 46 -24.19 0.27 -6.78
C LYS A 46 -22.92 0.32 -5.94
N ASN A 47 -23.06 0.61 -4.66
CA ASN A 47 -21.96 0.83 -3.71
C ASN A 47 -21.01 -0.39 -3.64
N PHE A 48 -21.55 -1.61 -3.63
CA PHE A 48 -20.74 -2.83 -3.46
C PHE A 48 -19.62 -2.99 -4.49
N ILE A 49 -19.96 -2.97 -5.78
CA ILE A 49 -19.02 -3.24 -6.87
C ILE A 49 -17.95 -2.15 -6.88
N LEU A 50 -18.39 -0.91 -6.68
CA LEU A 50 -17.50 0.23 -6.67
C LEU A 50 -16.53 0.19 -5.48
N SER A 51 -17.06 -0.04 -4.28
CA SER A 51 -16.27 -0.14 -3.05
C SER A 51 -15.27 -1.28 -3.10
N PHE A 52 -15.62 -2.40 -3.76
CA PHE A 52 -14.68 -3.47 -4.08
C PHE A 52 -13.56 -2.97 -4.98
N PHE A 53 -13.87 -2.37 -6.14
CA PHE A 53 -12.83 -1.96 -7.09
C PHE A 53 -11.91 -0.88 -6.52
N ILE A 54 -12.45 0.10 -5.78
CA ILE A 54 -11.64 1.13 -5.14
C ILE A 54 -10.72 0.51 -4.09
N SER A 55 -11.27 -0.28 -3.17
CA SER A 55 -10.50 -0.90 -2.08
C SER A 55 -9.46 -1.87 -2.63
N TRP A 56 -9.82 -2.65 -3.66
CA TRP A 56 -8.92 -3.56 -4.36
C TRP A 56 -7.79 -2.80 -5.04
N PHE A 57 -8.08 -1.73 -5.78
CA PHE A 57 -7.05 -0.98 -6.51
C PHE A 57 -6.03 -0.37 -5.55
N VAL A 58 -6.51 0.27 -4.48
CA VAL A 58 -5.66 0.87 -3.44
C VAL A 58 -4.81 -0.20 -2.72
N GLY A 59 -5.43 -1.31 -2.33
CA GLY A 59 -4.72 -2.40 -1.66
C GLY A 59 -3.73 -3.12 -2.56
N PHE A 60 -4.11 -3.37 -3.81
CA PHE A 60 -3.26 -4.02 -4.80
C PHE A 60 -2.04 -3.16 -5.13
N GLN A 61 -2.22 -1.84 -5.28
CA GLN A 61 -1.12 -0.92 -5.54
C GLN A 61 -0.06 -0.95 -4.42
N THR A 62 -0.51 -1.10 -3.17
CA THR A 62 0.35 -1.21 -1.97
C THR A 62 1.25 -2.45 -1.99
N ILE A 63 0.77 -3.58 -2.53
CA ILE A 63 1.48 -4.87 -2.48
C ILE A 63 2.20 -5.26 -3.79
N SER A 64 1.79 -4.71 -4.94
CA SER A 64 2.21 -5.19 -6.27
C SER A 64 3.27 -4.35 -6.97
N SER A 65 3.52 -3.15 -6.47
CA SER A 65 4.31 -2.15 -7.18
C SER A 65 5.42 -1.58 -6.29
N PRO A 66 6.45 -0.95 -6.89
CA PRO A 66 7.48 -0.24 -6.13
C PRO A 66 6.93 0.99 -5.39
N PHE A 67 5.61 1.23 -5.47
CA PHE A 67 4.88 2.22 -4.69
C PHE A 67 5.17 2.15 -3.20
N GLY A 68 5.45 0.95 -2.67
CA GLY A 68 5.86 0.76 -1.28
C GLY A 68 7.01 1.68 -0.85
N LEU A 69 7.94 2.02 -1.76
CA LEU A 69 9.04 2.94 -1.46
C LEU A 69 8.58 4.34 -1.00
N ARG A 70 7.36 4.76 -1.35
CA ARG A 70 6.79 6.03 -0.91
C ARG A 70 6.43 6.02 0.57
N PHE A 71 6.04 4.85 1.11
CA PHE A 71 5.79 4.64 2.54
C PHE A 71 7.05 4.71 3.41
N ARG A 72 8.21 4.99 2.81
CA ARG A 72 9.40 5.39 3.57
C ARG A 72 9.27 6.82 4.07
N ASN A 73 8.54 7.69 3.37
CA ASN A 73 8.29 9.05 3.80
C ASN A 73 7.21 9.07 4.88
N ILE A 74 7.53 9.59 6.07
CA ILE A 74 6.60 9.61 7.20
C ILE A 74 5.32 10.38 6.89
N TYR A 75 5.41 11.51 6.19
CA TYR A 75 4.24 12.32 5.83
C TYR A 75 3.35 11.56 4.85
N PHE A 76 3.95 10.85 3.89
CA PHE A 76 3.20 10.06 2.91
C PHE A 76 2.45 8.91 3.60
N SER A 77 3.13 8.18 4.48
CA SER A 77 2.54 7.09 5.25
C SER A 77 1.40 7.55 6.15
N LEU A 78 1.54 8.69 6.83
CA LEU A 78 0.49 9.23 7.70
C LEU A 78 -0.76 9.63 6.91
N ILE A 79 -0.60 10.35 5.79
CA ILE A 79 -1.72 10.73 4.93
C ILE A 79 -2.39 9.48 4.34
N TRP A 80 -1.59 8.50 3.90
CA TRP A 80 -2.12 7.25 3.36
C TRP A 80 -2.89 6.45 4.39
N LEU A 81 -2.38 6.36 5.62
CA LEU A 81 -3.07 5.71 6.74
C LEU A 81 -4.39 6.40 7.06
N PHE A 82 -4.38 7.74 7.09
CA PHE A 82 -5.59 8.53 7.29
C PHE A 82 -6.66 8.22 6.24
N PHE A 83 -6.31 8.30 4.96
CA PHE A 83 -7.23 7.95 3.86
C PHE A 83 -7.67 6.48 3.88
N SER A 84 -6.78 5.56 4.24
CA SER A 84 -7.14 4.14 4.40
C SER A 84 -8.13 3.91 5.54
N SER A 85 -8.06 4.71 6.60
CA SER A 85 -8.96 4.60 7.75
C SER A 85 -10.38 5.08 7.44
N ILE A 86 -10.55 6.00 6.48
CA ILE A 86 -11.87 6.47 6.04
C ILE A 86 -12.72 5.34 5.46
N PHE A 87 -12.10 4.35 4.82
CA PHE A 87 -12.81 3.18 4.30
C PHE A 87 -13.49 2.34 5.39
N LEU A 88 -13.07 2.47 6.66
CA LEU A 88 -13.65 1.71 7.77
C LEU A 88 -15.01 2.25 8.25
N ILE A 89 -15.42 3.45 7.81
CA ILE A 89 -16.67 4.10 8.25
C ILE A 89 -17.90 3.23 7.93
N GLU A 90 -17.89 2.51 6.81
CA GLU A 90 -19.03 1.69 6.38
C GLU A 90 -19.14 0.34 7.12
N ASN A 91 -18.19 0.04 8.03
CA ASN A 91 -18.09 -1.25 8.73
C ASN A 91 -18.18 -2.47 7.80
N ASN A 92 -17.71 -2.33 6.57
CA ASN A 92 -17.67 -3.40 5.57
C ASN A 92 -16.28 -4.05 5.56
N TRP A 93 -16.23 -5.38 5.43
CA TRP A 93 -14.99 -6.16 5.29
C TRP A 93 -14.08 -5.67 4.15
N LEU A 94 -14.63 -5.10 3.07
CA LEU A 94 -13.82 -4.51 2.00
C LEU A 94 -13.03 -3.29 2.44
N GLY A 95 -13.58 -2.49 3.36
CA GLY A 95 -12.92 -1.30 3.88
C GLY A 95 -11.63 -1.61 4.65
N TYR A 96 -11.44 -2.86 5.06
CA TYR A 96 -10.21 -3.32 5.72
C TYR A 96 -9.07 -3.58 4.73
N ILE A 97 -9.32 -3.67 3.41
CA ILE A 97 -8.28 -3.99 2.42
C ILE A 97 -7.17 -2.92 2.40
N PRO A 98 -7.47 -1.60 2.25
CA PRO A 98 -6.42 -0.56 2.22
C PRO A 98 -5.56 -0.54 3.47
N ILE A 99 -6.17 -0.60 4.67
CA ILE A 99 -5.44 -0.53 5.93
C ILE A 99 -4.63 -1.82 6.19
N SER A 100 -5.18 -2.99 5.90
CA SER A 100 -4.51 -4.27 6.14
C SER A 100 -3.31 -4.47 5.23
N THR A 101 -3.42 -4.09 3.96
CA THR A 101 -2.30 -4.14 3.00
C THR A 101 -1.22 -3.10 3.33
N PHE A 102 -1.60 -1.91 3.81
CA PHE A 102 -0.66 -0.91 4.32
C PHE A 102 0.13 -1.43 5.54
N ILE A 103 -0.57 -2.00 6.53
CA ILE A 103 0.06 -2.62 7.71
C ILE A 103 0.99 -3.76 7.27
N LEU A 104 0.53 -4.66 6.39
CA LEU A 104 1.32 -5.77 5.87
C LEU A 104 2.62 -5.26 5.23
N TYR A 105 2.56 -4.21 4.41
CA TYR A 105 3.76 -3.61 3.81
C TYR A 105 4.75 -3.15 4.89
N HIS A 106 4.29 -2.40 5.89
CA HIS A 106 5.15 -1.90 6.96
C HIS A 106 5.74 -3.02 7.81
N VAL A 107 4.97 -4.07 8.11
CA VAL A 107 5.46 -5.27 8.80
C VAL A 107 6.57 -5.94 7.98
N MET A 108 6.33 -6.17 6.69
CA MET A 108 7.32 -6.78 5.79
C MET A 108 8.60 -5.96 5.70
N ARG A 109 8.48 -4.63 5.62
CA ARG A 109 9.60 -3.69 5.63
C ARG A 109 10.43 -3.82 6.92
N ILE A 110 9.78 -3.81 8.08
CA ILE A 110 10.46 -3.92 9.39
C ILE A 110 11.16 -5.28 9.52
N ILE A 111 10.50 -6.39 9.15
CA ILE A 111 11.10 -7.73 9.18
C ILE A 111 12.33 -7.80 8.27
N PHE A 112 12.22 -7.29 7.03
CA PHE A 112 13.34 -7.29 6.09
C PHE A 112 14.52 -6.48 6.63
N TRP A 113 14.23 -5.29 7.17
CA TRP A 113 15.25 -4.43 7.76
C TRP A 113 15.94 -5.09 8.94
N LYS A 114 15.19 -5.66 9.90
CA LYS A 114 15.77 -6.40 11.04
C LYS A 114 16.66 -7.56 10.59
N LYS A 115 16.30 -8.26 9.51
CA LYS A 115 17.02 -9.45 9.04
C LYS A 115 18.27 -9.13 8.22
N TYR A 116 18.26 -8.05 7.45
CA TYR A 116 19.32 -7.77 6.47
C TYR A 116 20.03 -6.43 6.65
N ASN A 117 19.61 -5.64 7.65
CA ASN A 117 20.11 -4.30 7.96
C ASN A 117 20.13 -3.36 6.72
N LYS A 118 19.15 -3.53 5.84
CA LYS A 118 18.98 -2.81 4.57
C LYS A 118 17.50 -2.51 4.37
N GLU A 119 17.19 -1.41 3.71
CA GLU A 119 15.81 -1.05 3.35
C GLU A 119 15.19 -2.09 2.42
N PHE A 120 13.87 -2.33 2.47
CA PHE A 120 13.21 -3.22 1.53
C PHE A 120 12.89 -2.51 0.21
N ILE A 121 13.35 -3.06 -0.93
CA ILE A 121 13.02 -2.53 -2.27
C ILE A 121 12.08 -3.49 -3.00
N PRO A 122 10.75 -3.26 -2.94
CA PRO A 122 9.79 -4.11 -3.64
C PRO A 122 10.05 -4.14 -5.15
N TYR A 123 9.93 -5.34 -5.73
CA TYR A 123 9.96 -5.52 -7.18
C TYR A 123 8.66 -5.02 -7.79
N GLN A 124 8.71 -4.56 -9.03
CA GLN A 124 7.51 -4.33 -9.82
C GLN A 124 7.00 -5.67 -10.35
N THR A 125 5.72 -5.95 -10.17
CA THR A 125 5.10 -7.18 -10.64
C THR A 125 4.30 -6.90 -11.90
N GLY A 126 4.46 -7.74 -12.92
CA GLY A 126 3.79 -7.66 -14.22
C GLY A 126 3.63 -9.04 -14.84
N ARG A 127 3.02 -9.15 -16.04
CA ARG A 127 2.68 -10.40 -16.78
C ARG A 127 3.63 -11.59 -16.53
N GLY A 128 3.42 -12.34 -15.43
CA GLY A 128 4.25 -13.48 -15.03
C GLY A 128 5.71 -13.19 -14.63
N SER A 129 6.14 -11.93 -14.59
CA SER A 129 7.54 -11.54 -14.35
C SER A 129 7.66 -10.46 -13.28
N MET A 130 8.80 -10.45 -12.59
CA MET A 130 9.14 -9.43 -11.59
C MET A 130 10.35 -8.64 -12.08
N PHE A 131 10.14 -7.35 -12.28
CA PHE A 131 11.16 -6.43 -12.76
C PHE A 131 11.89 -5.78 -11.58
N ARG A 132 13.22 -5.76 -11.66
CA ARG A 132 14.05 -5.09 -10.66
C ARG A 132 13.79 -3.59 -10.73
N HIS A 133 13.44 -3.01 -9.59
CA HIS A 133 13.40 -1.57 -9.44
C HIS A 133 14.75 -1.08 -8.90
N LYS A 134 15.29 0.00 -9.50
CA LYS A 134 16.45 0.71 -8.97
C LYS A 134 15.94 1.86 -8.12
N SER A 135 16.15 1.78 -6.81
CA SER A 135 15.84 2.90 -5.94
C SER A 135 16.95 3.93 -6.05
N PHE A 136 16.63 5.10 -6.63
CA PHE A 136 17.56 6.23 -6.67
C PHE A 136 17.96 6.67 -5.26
N PHE A 137 17.04 6.56 -4.30
CA PHE A 137 17.29 6.89 -2.90
C PHE A 137 18.26 5.90 -2.24
N GLU A 138 18.11 4.60 -2.46
CA GLU A 138 19.03 3.62 -1.86
C GLU A 138 20.34 3.45 -2.63
N GLY A 139 20.49 4.07 -3.80
CA GLY A 139 21.64 3.88 -4.67
C GLY A 139 21.83 2.43 -5.13
N ARG A 140 20.83 1.56 -4.92
CA ARG A 140 20.90 0.12 -5.17
C ARG A 140 19.65 -0.37 -5.90
N SER A 141 19.80 -1.46 -6.63
CA SER A 141 18.68 -2.23 -7.18
C SER A 141 18.20 -3.31 -6.22
N GLY A 142 16.96 -3.75 -6.41
CA GLY A 142 16.42 -4.91 -5.71
C GLY A 142 17.24 -6.16 -5.99
N GLY A 143 17.61 -6.90 -4.93
CA GLY A 143 18.33 -8.16 -4.99
C GLY A 143 17.40 -9.38 -4.87
N LEU A 144 17.97 -10.59 -4.93
CA LEU A 144 17.20 -11.84 -4.82
C LEU A 144 16.40 -11.94 -3.50
N LYS A 145 16.95 -11.38 -2.41
CA LYS A 145 16.28 -11.31 -1.10
C LYS A 145 15.03 -10.41 -1.16
N ASP A 146 15.15 -9.24 -1.77
CA ASP A 146 14.02 -8.33 -2.00
C ASP A 146 12.95 -9.01 -2.89
N LYS A 147 13.36 -9.77 -3.91
CA LYS A 147 12.43 -10.56 -4.76
C LYS A 147 11.64 -11.57 -3.95
N LYS A 148 12.31 -12.32 -3.05
CA LYS A 148 11.65 -13.30 -2.17
C LYS A 148 10.63 -12.63 -1.25
N PHE A 149 10.99 -11.51 -0.64
CA PHE A 149 10.07 -10.76 0.23
C PHE A 149 8.92 -10.12 -0.55
N THR A 150 9.15 -9.67 -1.78
CA THR A 150 8.07 -9.18 -2.66
C THR A 150 7.06 -10.29 -2.97
N LYS A 151 7.51 -11.52 -3.24
CA LYS A 151 6.60 -12.66 -3.42
C LYS A 151 5.75 -12.93 -2.17
N ILE A 152 6.36 -12.89 -0.99
CA ILE A 152 5.66 -13.11 0.28
C ILE A 152 4.64 -11.99 0.51
N LEU A 153 5.03 -10.73 0.29
CA LEU A 153 4.14 -9.57 0.39
C LEU A 153 2.93 -9.71 -0.54
N LEU A 154 3.16 -10.06 -1.81
CA LEU A 154 2.10 -10.30 -2.78
C LEU A 154 1.16 -11.43 -2.34
N PHE A 155 1.73 -12.57 -1.97
CA PHE A 155 0.94 -13.75 -1.58
C PHE A 155 0.07 -13.45 -0.35
N ALA A 156 0.67 -12.89 0.70
CA ALA A 156 -0.07 -12.49 1.90
C ALA A 156 -1.12 -11.40 1.59
N GLY A 157 -0.80 -10.44 0.72
CA GLY A 157 -1.74 -9.40 0.31
C GLY A 157 -2.93 -9.94 -0.47
N ILE A 158 -2.72 -10.91 -1.37
CA ILE A 158 -3.79 -11.62 -2.08
C ILE A 158 -4.68 -12.38 -1.09
N LEU A 159 -4.09 -13.05 -0.09
CA LEU A 159 -4.86 -13.73 0.95
C LEU A 159 -5.74 -12.77 1.76
N ILE A 160 -5.23 -11.58 2.10
CA ILE A 160 -6.03 -10.52 2.77
C ILE A 160 -7.23 -10.13 1.90
N ILE A 161 -6.99 -9.86 0.61
CA ILE A 161 -8.06 -9.46 -0.32
C ILE A 161 -9.12 -10.56 -0.43
N LEU A 162 -8.71 -11.82 -0.61
CA LEU A 162 -9.62 -12.96 -0.70
C LEU A 162 -10.40 -13.16 0.60
N PHE A 163 -9.76 -13.04 1.75
CA PHE A 163 -10.42 -13.14 3.05
C PHE A 163 -11.49 -12.07 3.23
N CYS A 164 -11.16 -10.79 2.97
CA CYS A 164 -12.12 -9.69 3.04
C CYS A 164 -13.31 -9.92 2.09
N PHE A 165 -13.05 -10.43 0.89
CA PHE A 165 -14.10 -10.73 -0.09
C PHE A 165 -15.03 -11.85 0.38
N ILE A 166 -14.48 -12.96 0.90
CA ILE A 166 -15.27 -14.08 1.43
C ILE A 166 -16.14 -13.65 2.62
N GLN A 167 -15.57 -12.89 3.56
CA GLN A 167 -16.31 -12.46 4.75
C GLN A 167 -17.43 -11.48 4.42
N MET A 168 -17.23 -10.62 3.44
CA MET A 168 -18.28 -9.76 2.93
C MET A 168 -19.43 -10.56 2.31
N ILE A 169 -19.13 -11.56 1.46
CA ILE A 169 -20.18 -12.42 0.87
C ILE A 169 -20.99 -13.09 1.98
N ARG A 170 -20.30 -13.65 2.98
CA ARG A 170 -20.94 -14.29 4.13
C ARG A 170 -21.86 -13.33 4.87
N ALA A 171 -21.41 -12.11 5.15
CA ALA A 171 -22.19 -11.09 5.85
C ALA A 171 -23.43 -10.61 5.07
N LYS A 172 -23.43 -10.74 3.73
CA LYS A 172 -24.59 -10.41 2.88
C LYS A 172 -25.62 -11.55 2.82
N THR A 173 -25.18 -12.79 3.02
CA THR A 173 -26.05 -13.98 2.96
C THR A 173 -26.64 -14.40 4.32
N SER A 174 -26.14 -13.83 5.41
CA SER A 174 -26.66 -14.02 6.78
C SER A 174 -27.71 -12.98 7.12
#